data_AF-A0A8T4MKI8-F1
#
_entry.id   AF-A0A8T4MKI8-F1
#
_cell.length_a   1.000
_cell.length_b   1.000
_cell.length_c   1.000
_cell.angle_alpha   90.00
_cell.angle_beta   90.00
_cell.angle_gamma   90.00
#
_symmetry.space_group_name_H-M   'P 1'
#
loop_
_entity.id
_entity.type
_entity.pdbx_description
1 polymer ?
#
loop_
_entity_poly.entity_id
_entity_poly.type
_entity_poly.pdbx_seq_one_letter_code
_entity_poly.pdbx_strand_id
1 'polypeptide(L)'
;MKNKIKQFHDKHYKTLLLIPLLILLFSFVYLGFFYKTNNDFIYKDISLTGGTSVTLYEEINVQDLQNELSSKLEDLNTREIYDVVTQERKAIVIETKSDGDCNF
;
A
#
# COMPACT_ATOMS: atom_id res chain seq x y z
N MET A 1 -8.98 -41.63 11.63
CA MET A 1 -8.13 -40.43 11.42
C MET A 1 -8.56 -39.23 12.26
N LYS A 2 -9.84 -38.84 12.27
CA LYS A 2 -10.38 -37.72 13.09
C LYS A 2 -9.99 -37.73 14.58
N ASN A 3 -10.00 -38.89 15.22
CA ASN A 3 -9.73 -39.01 16.66
C ASN A 3 -8.27 -38.74 17.04
N LYS A 4 -7.30 -39.03 16.15
CA LYS A 4 -5.88 -38.78 16.41
C LYS A 4 -5.55 -37.28 16.37
N ILE A 5 -6.14 -36.56 15.42
CA ILE A 5 -5.98 -35.10 15.30
C ILE A 5 -6.56 -34.39 16.53
N LYS A 6 -7.75 -34.81 16.98
CA LYS A 6 -8.40 -34.27 18.17
C LYS A 6 -7.56 -34.49 19.44
N GLN A 7 -7.06 -35.71 19.64
CA GLN A 7 -6.20 -36.03 20.80
C GLN A 7 -4.86 -35.26 20.78
N PHE A 8 -4.27 -35.05 19.60
CA PHE A 8 -3.06 -34.26 19.45
C PHE A 8 -3.30 -32.78 19.77
N HIS A 9 -4.38 -32.21 19.21
CA HIS A 9 -4.79 -30.84 19.51
C HIS A 9 -5.04 -30.66 21.01
N ASP A 10 -5.88 -31.50 21.62
CA ASP A 10 -6.24 -31.36 23.04
C ASP A 10 -5.03 -31.54 23.98
N LYS A 11 -4.03 -32.33 23.56
CA LYS A 11 -2.77 -32.51 24.32
C LYS A 11 -1.81 -31.33 24.18
N HIS A 12 -1.77 -30.68 23.02
CA HIS A 12 -0.74 -29.67 22.68
C HIS A 12 -1.29 -28.27 22.36
N TYR A 13 -2.59 -27.99 22.58
CA TYR A 13 -3.22 -26.73 22.17
C TYR A 13 -2.52 -25.48 22.74
N LYS A 14 -2.01 -25.54 23.98
CA LYS A 14 -1.25 -24.43 24.58
C LYS A 14 0.05 -24.15 23.82
N THR A 15 0.74 -25.21 23.37
CA THR A 15 1.94 -25.09 22.54
C THR A 15 1.58 -24.62 21.14
N LEU A 16 0.44 -25.03 20.60
CA LEU A 16 -0.05 -24.58 19.30
C LEU A 16 -0.39 -23.08 19.31
N LEU A 17 -0.88 -22.55 20.44
CA LEU A 17 -1.09 -21.11 20.66
C LEU A 17 0.21 -20.30 20.76
N LEU A 18 1.35 -20.95 21.00
CA LEU A 18 2.64 -20.25 21.00
C LEU A 18 3.01 -19.77 19.59
N ILE A 19 2.60 -20.49 18.54
CA ILE A 19 2.88 -20.14 17.15
C ILE A 19 2.28 -18.77 16.78
N PRO A 20 0.95 -18.51 16.93
CA PRO A 20 0.39 -17.20 16.65
C PRO A 20 0.95 -16.11 17.56
N LEU A 21 1.29 -16.43 18.82
CA LEU A 21 1.93 -15.48 19.72
C LEU A 21 3.33 -15.05 19.22
N LEU A 22 4.13 -16.01 18.72
CA LEU A 22 5.44 -15.73 18.13
C LEU A 22 5.31 -14.93 16.84
N ILE A 23 4.32 -15.24 15.99
CA ILE A 23 4.04 -14.46 14.78
C ILE A 23 3.69 -13.02 15.15
N LEU A 24 2.83 -12.81 16.15
CA LEU A 24 2.47 -11.48 16.64
C LEU A 24 3.68 -10.71 17.16
N LEU A 25 4.54 -11.37 17.94
CA LEU A 25 5.77 -10.75 18.45
C LEU A 25 6.72 -10.36 17.31
N PHE A 26 6.84 -11.22 16.29
CA PHE A 26 7.60 -10.92 15.08
C PHE A 26 7.02 -9.74 14.30
N SER A 27 5.68 -9.62 14.23
CA SER A 27 5.03 -8.45 13.61
C SER A 27 5.41 -7.14 14.30
N PHE A 28 5.49 -7.11 15.64
CA PHE A 28 5.93 -5.90 16.35
C PHE A 28 7.40 -5.56 16.08
N VAL A 29 8.28 -6.57 16.02
CA VAL A 29 9.69 -6.36 15.64
C VAL A 29 9.80 -5.79 14.23
N TYR A 30 9.04 -6.33 13.29
CA TYR A 30 8.97 -5.84 11.92
C TYR A 30 8.49 -4.39 11.85
N LEU A 31 7.40 -4.04 12.56
CA LEU A 31 6.90 -2.66 12.62
C LEU A 31 7.96 -1.69 13.16
N GLY A 32 8.70 -2.08 14.20
CA GLY A 32 9.77 -1.25 14.76
C GLY A 32 10.91 -1.00 13.77
N PHE A 33 11.32 -2.03 13.02
CA PHE A 33 12.32 -1.88 11.95
C PHE A 33 11.82 -1.00 10.80
N PHE A 34 10.56 -1.19 10.40
CA PHE A 34 9.92 -0.39 9.35
C PHE A 34 9.85 1.10 9.74
N TYR A 35 9.44 1.40 10.99
CA TYR A 35 9.40 2.76 11.52
C TYR A 35 10.77 3.43 11.52
N LYS A 36 11.83 2.72 11.95
CA LYS A 36 13.20 3.26 11.91
C LYS A 36 13.65 3.62 10.49
N THR A 37 13.21 2.85 9.49
CA THR A 37 13.67 2.99 8.10
C THR A 37 12.87 4.05 7.34
N ASN A 38 11.55 4.08 7.52
CA ASN A 38 10.63 4.89 6.73
C ASN A 38 10.05 6.10 7.49
N ASN A 39 10.40 6.24 8.77
CA ASN A 39 9.84 7.25 9.69
C ASN A 39 8.30 7.17 9.81
N ASP A 40 7.72 6.03 9.46
CA ASP A 40 6.29 5.74 9.51
C ASP A 40 6.06 4.26 9.78
N PHE A 41 4.88 3.87 10.28
CA PHE A 41 4.58 2.46 10.60
C PHE A 41 4.13 1.65 9.39
N ILE A 42 3.56 2.31 8.38
CA ILE A 42 3.10 1.72 7.12
C ILE A 42 3.19 2.77 6.02
N TYR A 43 3.25 2.33 4.76
CA TYR A 43 2.99 3.24 3.64
C TYR A 43 1.53 3.66 3.66
N LYS A 44 1.29 4.96 3.67
CA LYS A 44 -0.05 5.55 3.67
C LYS A 44 -0.31 6.20 2.32
N ASP A 45 -1.53 6.03 1.85
CA ASP A 45 -2.02 6.69 0.64
C ASP A 45 -2.36 8.17 0.92
N ILE A 46 -2.52 8.99 -0.12
CA ILE A 46 -2.93 10.40 -0.02
C ILE A 46 -4.30 10.55 0.66
N SER A 47 -5.17 9.54 0.54
CA SER A 47 -6.42 9.49 1.32
C SER A 47 -6.22 9.55 2.83
N LEU A 48 -5.04 9.13 3.34
CA LEU A 48 -4.70 9.12 4.76
C LEU A 48 -3.66 10.18 5.15
N THR A 49 -2.81 10.61 4.22
CA THR A 49 -1.75 11.61 4.47
C THR A 49 -2.16 13.04 4.10
N GLY A 50 -3.24 13.21 3.34
CA GLY A 50 -3.60 14.48 2.73
C GLY A 50 -2.85 14.70 1.41
N GLY A 51 -3.37 15.58 0.56
CA GLY A 51 -2.83 15.88 -0.75
C GLY A 51 -3.91 16.01 -1.83
N THR A 52 -3.48 16.02 -3.08
CA THR A 52 -4.33 16.16 -4.26
C THR A 52 -4.28 14.89 -5.12
N SER A 53 -5.45 14.38 -5.51
CA SER A 53 -5.59 13.26 -6.45
C SER A 53 -6.45 13.68 -7.64
N VAL A 54 -5.92 13.50 -8.85
CA VAL A 54 -6.59 13.84 -10.12
C VAL A 54 -6.62 12.61 -11.02
N THR A 55 -7.80 12.27 -11.52
CA THR A 55 -7.98 11.17 -12.47
C THR A 55 -8.18 11.74 -13.87
N LEU A 56 -7.31 11.35 -14.80
CA LEU A 56 -7.37 11.69 -16.21
C LEU A 56 -7.85 10.47 -17.00
N TYR A 57 -8.85 10.65 -17.86
CA TYR A 57 -9.44 9.57 -18.67
C TYR A 57 -8.90 9.54 -20.11
N GLU A 58 -7.80 10.25 -20.37
CA GLU A 58 -7.22 10.41 -21.70
C GLU A 58 -6.05 9.45 -21.97
N GLU A 59 -5.83 9.13 -23.24
CA GLU A 59 -4.69 8.34 -23.68
C GLU A 59 -3.40 9.18 -23.72
N ILE A 60 -2.85 9.47 -22.54
CA ILE A 60 -1.61 10.26 -22.39
C ILE A 60 -0.43 9.32 -22.06
N ASN A 61 0.77 9.62 -22.54
CA ASN A 61 1.96 8.87 -22.15
C ASN A 61 2.32 9.16 -20.68
N VAL A 62 2.34 8.12 -19.83
CA VAL A 62 2.61 8.28 -18.39
C VAL A 62 4.03 8.72 -18.13
N GLN A 63 5.02 8.25 -18.90
CA GLN A 63 6.41 8.66 -18.73
C GLN A 63 6.60 10.14 -19.03
N ASP A 64 5.98 10.65 -20.09
CA ASP A 64 6.10 12.07 -20.44
C ASP A 64 5.42 12.95 -19.37
N LEU A 65 4.22 12.56 -18.94
CA LEU A 65 3.49 13.20 -17.85
C LEU A 65 4.28 13.20 -16.54
N GLN A 66 4.87 12.07 -16.18
CA GLN A 66 5.69 11.94 -14.98
C GLN A 66 6.94 12.80 -15.07
N ASN A 67 7.64 12.82 -16.21
CA ASN A 67 8.83 13.63 -16.40
C ASN A 67 8.54 15.13 -16.31
N GLU A 68 7.43 15.60 -16.88
CA GLU A 68 7.03 17.01 -16.80
C GLU A 68 6.60 17.42 -15.38
N LEU A 69 5.78 16.59 -14.72
CA LEU A 69 5.21 16.90 -13.41
C LEU A 69 6.17 16.65 -12.24
N SER A 70 7.11 15.70 -12.35
CA SER A 70 8.08 15.41 -11.27
C SER A 70 8.99 16.60 -10.97
N SER A 71 9.16 17.51 -11.94
CA SER A 71 9.92 18.75 -11.75
C SER A 71 9.14 19.86 -11.03
N LYS A 72 7.80 19.73 -10.96
CA LYS A 72 6.89 20.78 -10.48
C LYS A 72 6.12 20.42 -9.22
N LEU A 73 5.94 19.13 -8.94
CA LEU A 73 5.10 18.62 -7.85
C LEU A 73 5.95 17.78 -6.89
N GLU A 74 5.75 17.98 -5.60
CA GLU A 74 6.34 17.17 -4.54
C GLU A 74 5.64 15.82 -4.40
N ASP A 75 6.42 14.77 -4.18
CA ASP A 75 5.95 13.40 -3.91
C ASP A 75 4.89 12.92 -4.92
N LEU A 76 5.24 12.99 -6.21
CA LEU A 76 4.38 12.59 -7.32
C LEU A 76 4.30 11.06 -7.44
N ASN A 77 3.08 10.54 -7.38
CA ASN A 77 2.75 9.15 -7.69
C ASN A 77 1.79 9.10 -8.89
N THR A 78 2.03 8.17 -9.80
CA THR A 78 1.17 7.94 -10.98
C THR A 78 0.72 6.50 -11.01
N ARG A 79 -0.60 6.27 -11.12
CA ARG A 79 -1.21 4.94 -11.14
C ARG A 79 -2.06 4.79 -12.39
N GLU A 80 -1.87 3.70 -13.11
CA GLU A 80 -2.64 3.39 -14.30
C GLU A 80 -3.83 2.49 -13.94
N ILE A 81 -5.00 2.81 -14.50
CA ILE A 81 -6.22 2.03 -14.36
C ILE A 81 -6.48 1.32 -15.68
N TYR A 82 -6.53 -0.01 -15.62
CA TYR A 82 -6.82 -0.89 -16.74
C TYR A 82 -8.21 -1.50 -16.62
N ASP A 83 -8.89 -1.66 -17.75
CA ASP A 83 -10.07 -2.50 -17.82
C ASP A 83 -9.66 -3.98 -17.69
N VAL A 84 -10.30 -4.71 -16.77
CA VAL A 84 -9.95 -6.11 -16.49
C VAL A 84 -10.24 -7.03 -17.68
N VAL A 85 -11.24 -6.69 -18.50
CA VAL A 85 -11.69 -7.51 -19.63
C VAL A 85 -10.89 -7.17 -20.88
N THR A 86 -10.80 -5.89 -21.25
CA THR A 86 -10.13 -5.49 -22.50
C THR A 86 -8.61 -5.31 -22.34
N GLN A 87 -8.11 -5.20 -21.11
CA GLN A 87 -6.73 -4.82 -20.78
C GLN A 87 -6.34 -3.44 -21.34
N GLU A 88 -7.32 -2.64 -21.77
CA GLU A 88 -7.09 -1.28 -22.23
C GLU A 88 -6.98 -0.34 -21.04
N ARG A 89 -6.04 0.60 -21.12
CA ARG A 89 -5.85 1.62 -20.09
C ARG A 89 -6.98 2.65 -20.19
N LYS A 90 -7.81 2.73 -19.16
CA LYS A 90 -8.97 3.64 -19.08
C LYS A 90 -8.67 4.99 -18.44
N ALA A 91 -7.72 5.02 -17.52
CA ALA A 91 -7.39 6.26 -16.81
C ALA A 91 -5.98 6.22 -16.22
N ILE A 92 -5.48 7.41 -15.91
CA ILE A 92 -4.28 7.65 -15.14
C ILE A 92 -4.68 8.47 -13.92
N VAL A 93 -4.32 8.00 -12.74
CA VAL A 93 -4.48 8.73 -11.48
C VAL A 93 -3.14 9.36 -11.13
N ILE A 94 -3.16 10.66 -10.91
CA ILE A 94 -2.02 11.45 -10.45
C ILE A 94 -2.29 11.82 -9.00
N GLU A 95 -1.31 11.58 -8.16
CA GLU A 95 -1.37 11.68 -6.72
C GLU A 95 -0.16 12.53 -6.28
N THR A 96 -0.37 13.61 -5.53
CA THR A 96 0.72 14.46 -5.02
C THR A 96 0.42 14.97 -3.62
N LYS A 97 1.47 15.18 -2.83
CA LYS A 97 1.38 15.85 -1.52
C LYS A 97 1.51 17.37 -1.59
N SER A 98 1.74 17.92 -2.78
CA SER A 98 1.80 19.38 -2.96
C SER A 98 0.46 19.97 -2.56
N ASP A 99 0.49 20.90 -1.61
CA ASP A 99 -0.68 21.71 -1.28
C ASP A 99 -1.09 22.50 -2.52
N GLY A 100 -2.39 22.49 -2.82
CA GLY A 100 -2.96 23.25 -3.92
C GLY A 100 -2.96 24.75 -3.62
N ASP A 101 -1.79 25.36 -3.50
CA ASP A 101 -1.63 26.82 -3.61
C ASP A 101 -1.83 27.19 -5.09
N CYS A 102 -3.08 27.05 -5.51
CA CYS A 102 -3.61 27.46 -6.81
C CYS A 102 -3.72 29.00 -6.84
N ASN A 103 -2.59 29.70 -6.73
CA ASN A 103 -2.52 31.11 -7.09
C ASN A 103 -2.44 31.19 -8.63
N PHE A 104 -3.61 31.17 -9.28
CA PHE A 104 -3.78 31.57 -10.68
C PHE A 104 -3.71 33.09 -10.82
#